data_AF-A0A6A4W5D2-F1
#
_entry.id   AF-A0A6A4W5D2-F1
#
_cell.length_a   1.000
_cell.length_b   1.000
_cell.length_c   1.000
_cell.angle_alpha   90.00
_cell.angle_beta   90.00
_cell.angle_gamma   90.00
#
_symmetry.space_group_name_H-M   'P 1'
#
loop_
_entity.id
_entity.type
_entity.pdbx_description
1 polymer ?
#
loop_
_entity_poly.entity_id
_entity_poly.type
_entity_poly.pdbx_seq_one_letter_code
_entity_poly.pdbx_strand_id
1 'polypeptide(L)'
;MQSLKLCIDGQISADDQQKYAHLNIVGMVGSIDNDFCGTDMTIGTDSALHRIIEACDAISATAYSHQRCFIMEVMGRHCGYLALVAALASEASWVLLPEEPPPAGWQTTMCDKLRMASSAPLCGRPAHRQAAEQTTALPLHRYLPLVAAECVEADYVFIPEWPVVNWEKKLVVKLHAASV
;
A
#
# COMPACT_ATOMS: atom_id res chain seq x y z
N MET A 1 -37.99 7.77 -21.64
CA MET A 1 -38.52 9.14 -21.36
C MET A 1 -37.62 10.26 -21.90
N GLN A 2 -36.28 10.16 -21.86
CA GLN A 2 -35.40 11.24 -22.33
C GLN A 2 -35.33 11.41 -23.87
N SER A 3 -35.36 10.33 -24.66
CA SER A 3 -35.36 10.41 -26.13
C SER A 3 -36.62 11.07 -26.70
N LEU A 4 -37.77 10.89 -26.04
CA LEU A 4 -39.03 11.53 -26.40
C LEU A 4 -39.00 13.05 -26.17
N LYS A 5 -38.32 13.48 -25.09
CA LYS A 5 -38.09 14.90 -24.80
C LYS A 5 -37.22 15.57 -25.87
N LEU A 6 -36.13 14.91 -26.28
CA LEU A 6 -35.25 15.41 -27.35
C LEU A 6 -35.98 15.57 -28.70
N CYS A 7 -36.93 14.68 -29.01
CA CYS A 7 -37.73 14.77 -30.23
C CYS A 7 -38.76 15.92 -30.14
N ILE A 8 -39.39 16.11 -28.98
CA ILE A 8 -40.33 17.23 -28.74
C ILE A 8 -39.62 18.58 -28.82
N ASP A 9 -38.40 18.66 -28.29
CA ASP A 9 -37.56 19.87 -28.31
C ASP A 9 -36.93 20.12 -29.71
N GLY A 10 -37.23 19.30 -30.71
CA GLY A 10 -36.78 19.43 -32.09
C GLY A 10 -35.29 19.14 -32.31
N GLN A 11 -34.60 18.55 -31.33
CA GLN A 11 -33.16 18.25 -31.42
C GLN A 11 -32.87 16.98 -32.23
N ILE A 12 -33.81 16.05 -32.31
CA ILE A 12 -33.71 14.82 -33.11
C ILE A 12 -35.02 14.59 -33.86
N SER A 13 -34.95 13.93 -35.03
CA SER A 13 -36.13 13.56 -35.80
C SER A 13 -36.86 12.34 -35.19
N ALA A 14 -38.13 12.15 -35.54
CA ALA A 14 -38.91 10.98 -35.12
C ALA A 14 -38.30 9.66 -35.65
N ASP A 15 -37.72 9.70 -36.86
CA ASP A 15 -37.02 8.56 -37.45
C ASP A 15 -35.73 8.24 -36.67
N ASP A 16 -34.95 9.25 -36.29
CA ASP A 16 -33.73 9.05 -35.48
C ASP A 16 -34.05 8.53 -34.08
N GLN A 17 -35.15 9.02 -33.48
CA GLN A 17 -35.62 8.52 -32.19
C GLN A 17 -35.92 7.01 -32.25
N GLN A 18 -36.56 6.56 -33.33
CA GLN A 18 -36.90 5.15 -33.50
C GLN A 18 -35.66 4.31 -33.86
N LYS A 19 -34.76 4.85 -34.68
CA LYS A 19 -33.54 4.18 -35.12
C LYS A 19 -32.50 4.03 -34.01
N TYR A 20 -32.40 5.00 -33.10
CA TYR A 20 -31.45 5.03 -31.98
C TYR A 20 -32.15 4.91 -30.62
N ALA A 21 -33.23 4.13 -30.57
CA ALA A 21 -34.03 3.95 -29.35
C ALA A 21 -33.27 3.25 -28.21
N HIS A 22 -32.20 2.52 -28.52
CA HIS A 22 -31.40 1.76 -27.57
C HIS A 22 -29.94 2.22 -27.59
N LEU A 23 -29.41 2.54 -26.41
CA LEU A 23 -27.99 2.83 -26.21
C LEU A 23 -27.33 1.63 -25.54
N ASN A 24 -26.42 0.98 -26.26
CA ASN A 24 -25.64 -0.14 -25.74
C ASN A 24 -24.34 0.40 -25.17
N ILE A 25 -24.12 0.24 -23.86
CA ILE A 25 -22.90 0.66 -23.16
C ILE A 25 -22.23 -0.57 -22.56
N VAL A 26 -20.92 -0.68 -22.77
CA VAL A 26 -20.06 -1.63 -22.06
C VAL A 26 -18.97 -0.83 -21.37
N GLY A 27 -18.83 -1.00 -20.06
CA GLY A 27 -17.79 -0.38 -19.25
C GLY A 27 -16.72 -1.39 -18.88
N MET A 28 -15.46 -0.94 -18.85
CA MET A 28 -14.35 -1.65 -18.21
C MET A 28 -13.81 -0.76 -17.10
N VAL A 29 -13.42 -1.37 -15.99
CA VAL A 29 -12.93 -0.61 -14.83
C VAL A 29 -11.42 -0.48 -14.90
N GLY A 30 -10.96 0.74 -15.19
CA GLY A 30 -9.56 1.14 -15.07
C GLY A 30 -9.34 1.93 -13.79
N SER A 31 -8.70 1.31 -12.81
CA SER A 31 -8.35 1.92 -11.51
C SER A 31 -7.12 1.21 -10.95
N ILE A 32 -6.27 1.95 -10.24
CA ILE A 32 -5.16 1.36 -9.49
C ILE A 32 -5.59 0.92 -8.09
N ASP A 33 -6.65 1.52 -7.55
CA ASP A 33 -7.05 1.40 -6.15
C ASP A 33 -7.75 0.06 -5.85
N ASN A 34 -8.25 -0.62 -6.88
CA ASN A 34 -9.11 -1.81 -6.76
C ASN A 34 -10.40 -1.56 -5.96
N ASP A 35 -11.03 -0.41 -6.19
CA ASP A 35 -12.13 0.13 -5.40
C ASP A 35 -13.53 -0.11 -6.00
N PHE A 36 -13.65 -0.91 -7.07
CA PHE A 36 -14.93 -1.16 -7.75
C PHE A 36 -15.55 -2.49 -7.35
N CYS A 37 -16.72 -2.44 -6.72
CA CYS A 37 -17.46 -3.64 -6.35
C CYS A 37 -18.00 -4.38 -7.59
N GLY A 38 -17.83 -5.70 -7.65
CA GLY A 38 -18.28 -6.54 -8.76
C GLY A 38 -17.17 -6.95 -9.74
N THR A 39 -15.93 -6.53 -9.50
CA THR A 39 -14.73 -7.13 -10.09
C THR A 39 -13.77 -7.54 -8.99
N ASP A 40 -13.03 -8.64 -9.18
CA ASP A 40 -12.00 -9.06 -8.23
C ASP A 40 -10.73 -8.19 -8.35
N MET A 41 -10.44 -7.71 -9.57
CA MET A 41 -9.29 -6.87 -9.89
C MET A 41 -9.67 -5.80 -10.92
N THR A 42 -9.20 -4.57 -10.71
CA THR A 42 -9.30 -3.47 -11.69
C THR A 42 -8.08 -3.40 -12.59
N ILE A 43 -8.26 -2.88 -13.81
CA ILE A 43 -7.16 -2.69 -14.75
C ILE A 43 -6.26 -1.58 -14.22
N GLY A 44 -5.00 -1.91 -13.92
CA GLY A 44 -3.99 -0.97 -13.43
C GLY A 44 -3.44 -1.32 -12.05
N THR A 45 -4.17 -2.07 -11.22
CA THR A 45 -3.77 -2.43 -9.85
C THR A 45 -2.44 -3.17 -9.81
N ASP A 46 -2.26 -4.20 -10.65
CA ASP A 46 -1.02 -4.99 -10.70
C ASP A 46 0.19 -4.14 -11.13
N SER A 47 -0.01 -3.23 -12.10
CA SER A 47 1.04 -2.31 -12.53
C SER A 47 1.43 -1.32 -11.43
N ALA A 48 0.47 -0.81 -10.66
CA ALA A 48 0.74 0.06 -9.52
C ALA A 48 1.47 -0.70 -8.39
N LEU A 49 1.01 -1.91 -8.07
CA LEU A 49 1.64 -2.78 -7.08
C LEU A 49 3.11 -3.07 -7.44
N HIS A 50 3.38 -3.38 -8.71
CA HIS A 50 4.75 -3.62 -9.18
C HIS A 50 5.66 -2.41 -8.93
N ARG A 51 5.17 -1.19 -9.19
CA ARG A 51 5.92 0.05 -8.90
C ARG A 51 6.18 0.26 -7.42
N ILE A 52 5.21 -0.07 -6.55
CA ILE A 52 5.36 0.01 -5.09
C ILE A 52 6.45 -0.97 -4.62
N ILE A 53 6.42 -2.21 -5.11
CA ILE A 53 7.39 -3.24 -4.74
C ILE A 53 8.80 -2.84 -5.19
N GLU A 54 8.98 -2.36 -6.42
CA GLU A 54 10.28 -1.87 -6.89
C GLU A 54 10.84 -0.74 -6.01
N ALA A 55 9.98 0.19 -5.57
CA ALA A 55 10.38 1.25 -4.66
C ALA A 55 10.81 0.68 -3.29
N CYS A 56 10.05 -0.30 -2.76
CA CYS A 56 10.39 -0.98 -1.51
C CYS A 56 11.72 -1.73 -1.61
N ASP A 57 11.98 -2.44 -2.71
CA ASP A 57 13.23 -3.17 -2.95
C ASP A 57 14.43 -2.21 -3.04
N ALA A 58 14.25 -1.06 -3.71
CA ALA A 58 15.29 -0.05 -3.85
C ALA A 58 15.74 0.53 -2.49
N ILE A 59 14.80 0.76 -1.57
CA ILE A 59 15.14 1.29 -0.23
C ILE A 59 15.61 0.20 0.73
N SER A 60 15.21 -1.06 0.53
CA SER A 60 15.50 -2.18 1.44
C SER A 60 17.00 -2.37 1.68
N ALA A 61 17.81 -2.26 0.63
CA ALA A 61 19.27 -2.35 0.77
C ALA A 61 19.85 -1.26 1.69
N THR A 62 19.30 -0.05 1.63
CA THR A 62 19.76 1.10 2.45
C THR A 62 19.25 1.04 3.88
N ALA A 63 18.04 0.52 4.08
CA ALA A 63 17.48 0.26 5.40
C ALA A 63 18.31 -0.77 6.16
N TYR A 64 18.74 -1.82 5.46
CA TYR A 64 19.59 -2.87 6.02
C TYR A 64 20.98 -2.36 6.41
N SER A 65 21.64 -1.56 5.56
CA SER A 65 23.03 -1.12 5.81
C SER A 65 23.16 -0.15 6.99
N HIS A 66 22.13 0.66 7.26
CA HIS A 66 22.16 1.69 8.29
C HIS A 66 21.20 1.44 9.47
N GLN A 67 20.56 0.26 9.54
CA GLN A 67 19.57 -0.08 10.57
C GLN A 67 18.48 0.99 10.72
N ARG A 68 17.91 1.41 9.58
CA ARG A 68 16.87 2.46 9.53
C ARG A 68 15.48 1.86 9.38
N CYS A 69 14.51 2.53 9.98
CA CYS A 69 13.09 2.30 9.73
C CYS A 69 12.62 3.25 8.64
N PHE A 70 11.83 2.74 7.70
CA PHE A 70 11.22 3.52 6.65
C PHE A 70 9.70 3.44 6.76
N ILE A 71 9.06 4.57 6.49
CA ILE A 71 7.61 4.66 6.39
C ILE A 71 7.26 4.95 4.94
N MET A 72 6.50 4.03 4.33
CA MET A 72 6.09 4.11 2.93
C MET A 72 4.61 4.43 2.85
N GLU A 73 4.29 5.55 2.22
CA GLU A 73 2.92 5.96 1.91
C GLU A 73 2.57 5.50 0.50
N VAL A 74 1.37 4.96 0.31
CA VAL A 74 0.92 4.37 -0.95
C VAL A 74 -0.44 4.91 -1.35
N MET A 75 -0.74 4.90 -2.65
CA MET A 75 -2.05 5.31 -3.16
C MET A 75 -3.14 4.29 -2.75
N GLY A 76 -4.40 4.65 -2.95
CA GLY A 76 -5.56 3.83 -2.57
C GLY A 76 -6.74 4.66 -2.08
N ARG A 77 -6.52 5.92 -1.67
CA ARG A 77 -7.53 6.85 -1.14
C ARG A 77 -8.37 6.25 0.00
N HIS A 78 -9.46 5.55 -0.33
CA HIS A 78 -10.35 4.91 0.65
C HIS A 78 -10.29 3.37 0.60
N CYS A 79 -9.42 2.80 -0.25
CA CYS A 79 -9.20 1.38 -0.37
C CYS A 79 -7.75 1.02 -0.04
N GLY A 80 -7.57 0.20 0.99
CA GLY A 80 -6.29 -0.33 1.48
C GLY A 80 -5.71 -1.48 0.66
N TYR A 81 -6.30 -1.84 -0.49
CA TYR A 81 -5.90 -3.03 -1.25
C TYR A 81 -4.42 -2.98 -1.65
N LEU A 82 -3.96 -1.87 -2.24
CA LEU A 82 -2.56 -1.68 -2.62
C LEU A 82 -1.62 -1.77 -1.40
N ALA A 83 -1.99 -1.11 -0.29
CA ALA A 83 -1.20 -1.13 0.95
C ALA A 83 -1.09 -2.54 1.53
N LEU A 84 -2.19 -3.28 1.59
CA LEU A 84 -2.22 -4.64 2.13
C LEU A 84 -1.38 -5.59 1.29
N VAL A 85 -1.58 -5.61 -0.03
CA VAL A 85 -0.87 -6.54 -0.92
C VAL A 85 0.61 -6.17 -1.00
N ALA A 86 0.96 -4.88 -1.06
CA ALA A 86 2.35 -4.44 -1.02
C ALA A 86 3.02 -4.81 0.31
N ALA A 87 2.33 -4.63 1.45
CA ALA A 87 2.84 -5.01 2.77
C ALA A 87 3.12 -6.52 2.85
N LEU A 88 2.22 -7.35 2.31
CA LEU A 88 2.42 -8.80 2.23
C LEU A 88 3.60 -9.17 1.33
N ALA A 89 3.72 -8.53 0.16
CA ALA A 89 4.79 -8.82 -0.79
C ALA A 89 6.19 -8.37 -0.30
N SER A 90 6.25 -7.30 0.49
CA SER A 90 7.49 -6.69 0.98
C SER A 90 7.86 -7.07 2.42
N GLU A 91 7.13 -8.01 3.04
CA GLU A 91 7.31 -8.42 4.44
C GLU A 91 7.29 -7.23 5.43
N ALA A 92 6.34 -6.31 5.24
CA ALA A 92 6.20 -5.14 6.10
C ALA A 92 5.93 -5.53 7.56
N SER A 93 6.56 -4.82 8.50
CA SER A 93 6.40 -5.08 9.94
C SER A 93 5.08 -4.56 10.50
N TRP A 94 4.50 -3.54 9.85
CA TRP A 94 3.23 -2.95 10.21
C TRP A 94 2.57 -2.33 8.97
N VAL A 95 1.24 -2.40 8.89
CA VAL A 95 0.43 -1.78 7.85
C VAL A 95 -0.75 -1.05 8.49
N LEU A 96 -1.14 0.08 7.91
CA LEU A 96 -2.32 0.85 8.30
C LEU A 96 -3.29 0.88 7.12
N LEU A 97 -4.54 0.48 7.35
CA LEU A 97 -5.57 0.35 6.32
C LEU A 97 -6.80 1.17 6.72
N PRO A 98 -7.45 1.88 5.77
CA PRO A 98 -8.69 2.60 6.06
C PRO A 98 -9.85 1.66 6.44
N GLU A 99 -9.84 0.42 5.96
CA GLU A 99 -10.86 -0.59 6.28
C GLU A 99 -10.72 -1.17 7.68
N GLU A 100 -9.53 -1.15 8.26
CA GLU A 100 -9.26 -1.62 9.62
C GLU A 100 -8.52 -0.52 10.41
N PRO A 101 -9.26 0.49 10.93
CA PRO A 101 -8.65 1.57 11.69
C PRO A 101 -7.91 1.02 12.91
N PRO A 102 -6.72 1.57 13.22
CA PRO A 102 -5.91 1.02 14.29
C PRO A 102 -6.57 1.24 15.66
N PRO A 103 -6.58 0.23 16.55
CA PRO A 103 -7.21 0.35 17.86
C PRO A 103 -6.47 1.33 18.78
N ALA A 104 -7.14 1.80 19.83
CA ALA A 104 -6.50 2.69 20.81
C ALA A 104 -5.23 2.04 21.40
N GLY A 105 -4.13 2.80 21.44
CA GLY A 105 -2.84 2.32 21.95
C GLY A 105 -2.02 1.49 20.95
N TRP A 106 -2.42 1.41 19.68
CA TRP A 106 -1.67 0.72 18.62
C TRP A 106 -0.21 1.17 18.52
N GLN A 107 0.10 2.41 18.90
CA GLN A 107 1.44 2.96 18.88
C GLN A 107 2.39 2.18 19.78
N THR A 108 1.92 1.80 20.97
CA THR A 108 2.71 1.00 21.92
C THR A 108 2.90 -0.41 21.37
N THR A 109 1.83 -1.02 20.87
CA THR A 109 1.90 -2.35 20.25
C THR A 109 2.84 -2.39 19.04
N MET A 110 2.80 -1.38 18.18
CA MET A 110 3.71 -1.25 17.04
C MET A 110 5.15 -1.10 17.54
N CYS A 111 5.41 -0.18 18.47
CA CYS A 111 6.74 0.01 19.05
C CYS A 111 7.29 -1.29 19.68
N ASP A 112 6.46 -2.04 20.40
CA ASP A 112 6.85 -3.30 21.02
C ASP A 112 7.17 -4.36 19.97
N LYS A 113 6.34 -4.51 18.93
CA LYS A 113 6.62 -5.43 17.81
C LYS A 113 7.93 -5.07 17.09
N LEU A 114 8.17 -3.79 16.83
CA LEU A 114 9.40 -3.32 16.19
C LEU A 114 10.64 -3.57 17.07
N ARG A 115 10.52 -3.37 18.39
CA ARG A 115 11.58 -3.70 19.35
C ARG A 115 11.86 -5.19 19.41
N MET A 116 10.82 -6.04 19.42
CA MET A 116 10.97 -7.49 19.37
C MET A 116 11.67 -7.94 18.08
N ALA A 117 11.30 -7.36 16.95
CA ALA A 117 11.96 -7.62 15.66
C ALA A 117 13.46 -7.20 15.68
N SER A 118 13.81 -6.11 16.36
CA SER A 118 15.21 -5.67 16.52
C SER A 118 16.03 -6.46 17.56
N SER A 119 15.37 -7.12 18.51
CA SER A 119 16.01 -7.79 19.66
C SER A 119 16.00 -9.32 19.58
N ALA A 120 15.31 -9.90 18.59
CA ALA A 120 15.38 -11.32 18.31
C ALA A 120 16.85 -11.73 18.12
N PRO A 121 17.38 -12.68 18.93
CA PRO A 121 18.75 -13.13 18.78
C PRO A 121 18.92 -13.73 17.39
N LEU A 122 20.02 -13.38 16.72
CA LEU A 122 20.48 -13.99 15.47
C LEU A 122 20.49 -15.51 15.65
N CYS A 123 19.42 -16.19 15.27
CA CYS A 123 19.32 -17.64 15.40
C CYS A 123 20.24 -18.25 14.35
N GLY A 124 21.49 -18.52 14.74
CA GLY A 124 22.46 -19.19 13.87
C GLY A 124 23.92 -18.91 14.17
N ARG A 125 24.40 -19.13 15.40
CA ARG A 125 25.78 -19.60 15.65
C ARG A 125 25.82 -20.47 16.92
N PRO A 126 25.88 -21.80 16.83
CA PRO A 126 26.61 -22.55 17.84
C PRO A 126 28.09 -22.14 17.74
N ALA A 127 28.72 -21.86 18.87
CA ALA A 127 30.08 -21.30 18.97
C ALA A 127 31.22 -22.24 18.51
N HIS A 128 30.93 -23.24 17.65
CA HIS A 128 31.88 -24.28 17.30
C HIS A 128 31.68 -24.77 15.85
N ARG A 129 31.98 -23.93 14.86
CA ARG A 129 32.44 -24.35 13.51
C ARG A 129 32.72 -23.13 12.64
N GLN A 130 33.96 -22.66 12.69
CA GLN A 130 34.58 -21.97 11.55
C GLN A 130 35.17 -23.06 10.66
N ALA A 131 34.41 -23.58 9.70
CA ALA A 131 34.91 -24.22 8.48
C ALA A 131 33.73 -24.80 7.68
N ALA A 132 33.76 -24.55 6.38
CA ALA A 132 32.98 -25.22 5.32
C ALA A 132 31.48 -24.88 5.26
N GLU A 133 31.08 -24.03 4.30
CA GLU A 133 30.47 -24.47 3.04
C GLU A 133 29.88 -23.27 2.27
N GLN A 134 30.41 -23.06 1.08
CA GLN A 134 29.76 -22.31 0.01
C GLN A 134 28.58 -23.15 -0.47
N THR A 135 27.35 -22.82 -0.09
CA THR A 135 26.15 -23.29 -0.79
C THR A 135 25.09 -22.21 -0.73
N THR A 136 24.57 -21.91 -1.91
CA THR A 136 23.47 -21.00 -2.22
C THR A 136 22.23 -21.32 -1.39
N ALA A 137 22.01 -20.58 -0.32
CA ALA A 137 20.73 -20.49 0.36
C ALA A 137 20.53 -19.02 0.79
N LEU A 138 19.49 -18.38 0.26
CA LEU A 138 19.12 -17.02 0.61
C LEU A 138 18.91 -16.94 2.13
N PRO A 139 19.50 -15.97 2.85
CA PRO A 139 19.37 -15.89 4.30
C PRO A 139 17.94 -15.45 4.66
N LEU A 140 17.11 -16.42 5.03
CA LEU A 140 15.80 -16.20 5.65
C LEU A 140 15.96 -15.44 6.97
N HIS A 141 15.16 -14.39 7.13
CA HIS A 141 15.00 -13.48 8.28
C HIS A 141 16.05 -12.38 8.45
N ARG A 142 15.87 -11.30 7.69
CA ARG A 142 16.36 -9.95 8.00
C ARG A 142 15.19 -8.97 7.85
N TYR A 143 14.36 -8.88 8.88
CA TYR A 143 13.17 -8.04 8.88
C TYR A 143 13.53 -6.58 8.65
N LEU A 144 13.00 -6.02 7.56
CA LEU A 144 12.93 -4.59 7.37
C LEU A 144 11.79 -4.06 8.24
N PRO A 145 12.02 -3.09 9.14
CA PRO A 145 10.92 -2.30 9.68
C PRO A 145 10.45 -1.34 8.58
N LEU A 146 9.76 -1.91 7.58
CA LEU A 146 8.94 -1.18 6.64
C LEU A 146 7.57 -1.04 7.31
N VAL A 147 7.21 0.19 7.68
CA VAL A 147 5.86 0.53 8.10
C VAL A 147 5.19 1.11 6.86
N ALA A 148 4.36 0.32 6.18
CA ALA A 148 3.51 0.87 5.13
C ALA A 148 2.41 1.69 5.83
N ALA A 149 2.50 3.01 5.74
CA ALA A 149 1.54 3.91 6.37
C ALA A 149 0.62 4.48 5.29
N GLU A 150 -0.58 3.91 5.27
CA GLU A 150 -1.86 4.50 4.86
C GLU A 150 -2.03 4.95 3.40
N CYS A 151 -3.27 4.73 2.94
CA CYS A 151 -3.78 5.11 1.64
C CYS A 151 -4.20 6.58 1.65
N VAL A 152 -3.32 7.46 1.20
CA VAL A 152 -3.60 8.88 0.95
C VAL A 152 -3.01 9.26 -0.41
N GLU A 153 -3.22 10.49 -0.89
CA GLU A 153 -2.50 10.96 -2.08
C GLU A 153 -1.00 10.87 -1.79
N ALA A 154 -0.34 9.84 -2.32
CA ALA A 154 1.01 9.46 -1.89
C ALA A 154 2.01 10.56 -2.22
N ASP A 155 2.41 11.34 -1.21
CA ASP A 155 3.27 12.49 -1.43
C ASP A 155 4.75 12.22 -1.07
N TYR A 156 5.09 11.39 -0.06
CA TYR A 156 6.50 11.26 0.38
C TYR A 156 6.90 9.95 1.09
N VAL A 157 8.17 9.57 0.97
CA VAL A 157 8.84 8.60 1.87
C VAL A 157 9.23 9.33 3.16
N PHE A 158 8.67 8.95 4.32
CA PHE A 158 9.08 9.55 5.60
C PHE A 158 10.29 8.79 6.17
N ILE A 159 11.43 9.48 6.19
CA ILE A 159 12.67 9.01 6.82
C ILE A 159 12.80 9.76 8.16
N PRO A 160 12.76 9.08 9.32
CA PRO A 160 13.00 9.75 10.59
C PRO A 160 14.44 10.31 10.62
N GLU A 161 14.58 11.62 10.86
CA GLU A 161 15.88 12.28 11.03
C GLU A 161 16.62 11.72 12.25
N TRP A 162 17.95 11.67 12.17
CA TRP A 162 18.81 11.29 13.29
C TRP A 162 19.17 12.52 14.14
N PRO A 163 19.12 12.46 15.48
CA PRO A 163 18.71 11.33 16.30
C PRO A 163 17.18 11.17 16.29
N VAL A 164 16.74 9.91 16.32
CA VAL A 164 15.32 9.55 16.20
C VAL A 164 14.61 9.87 17.52
N VAL A 165 14.18 11.13 17.69
CA VAL A 165 13.49 11.62 18.89
C VAL A 165 12.04 11.99 18.56
N ASN A 166 11.08 11.43 19.29
CA ASN A 166 9.63 11.68 19.16
C ASN A 166 9.05 11.40 17.74
N TRP A 167 9.64 10.49 16.96
CA TRP A 167 9.15 10.16 15.61
C TRP A 167 7.74 9.56 15.65
N GLU A 168 7.42 8.80 16.70
CA GLU A 168 6.10 8.22 16.91
C GLU A 168 5.02 9.30 17.02
N LYS A 169 5.33 10.42 17.68
CA LYS A 169 4.39 11.57 17.78
C LYS A 169 4.25 12.30 16.45
N LYS A 170 5.35 12.47 15.70
CA LYS A 170 5.33 13.07 14.36
C LYS A 170 4.51 12.24 13.37
N LEU A 171 4.65 10.91 13.44
CA LEU A 171 3.85 9.97 12.65
C LEU A 171 2.37 10.07 13.02
N VAL A 172 2.02 10.09 14.31
CA VAL A 172 0.63 10.23 14.76
C VAL A 172 0.00 11.54 14.30
N VAL A 173 0.74 12.65 14.34
CA VAL A 173 0.25 13.95 13.83
C VAL A 173 0.00 13.89 12.33
N LYS A 174 0.88 13.24 11.57
CA LYS A 174 0.70 13.04 10.12
C LYS A 174 -0.50 12.15 9.80
N LEU A 175 -0.63 11.00 10.48
CA LEU A 175 -1.76 10.07 10.28
C LEU A 175 -3.10 10.77 10.58
N HIS A 176 -3.17 11.58 11.66
CA HIS A 176 -4.37 12.38 11.91
C HIS A 176 -4.68 13.42 10.83
N ALA A 177 -3.66 13.92 10.11
CA ALA A 177 -3.86 14.84 9.00
C ALA A 177 -4.24 14.12 7.70
N ALA A 178 -3.89 12.83 7.57
CA ALA A 178 -4.22 11.98 6.43
C ALA A 178 -5.61 11.32 6.52
N SER A 179 -6.10 11.04 7.74
CA SER A 179 -7.44 10.48 7.97
C SER A 179 -8.60 11.50 7.90
N VAL A 180 -8.36 12.74 7.42
CA VAL A 180 -9.38 13.80 7.26
C VAL A 180 -9.45 14.23 5.79
#